data_AF-A0A7V2XLM8-F1
#
_entry.id   AF-A0A7V2XLM8-F1
#
_cell.length_a   1.000
_cell.length_b   1.000
_cell.length_c   1.000
_cell.angle_alpha   90.00
_cell.angle_beta   90.00
_cell.angle_gamma   90.00
#
_symmetry.space_group_name_H-M   'P 1'
#
loop_
_entity.id
_entity.type
_entity.pdbx_description
1 polymer ?
#
loop_
_entity_poly.entity_id
_entity_poly.type
_entity_poly.pdbx_seq_one_letter_code
_entity_poly.pdbx_strand_id
1 'polypeptide(L)'
;GEHSASGSSNLSSYLQFGTDSATGKLTLVVDHDGTANGAAADQTIVLSSYANKAALATDLGLGSTATDADIISKMIQTGNLKTDI
;
A
#
# COMPACT_ATOMS: atom_id res chain seq x y z
N GLY A 1 -0.74 14.62 18.01
CA GLY A 1 -0.51 15.51 16.87
C GLY A 1 -1.21 14.88 15.71
N GLU A 2 -2.29 15.50 15.24
CA GLU A 2 -3.20 14.91 14.26
C GLU A 2 -2.79 15.46 12.91
N HIS A 3 -2.18 14.62 12.07
CA HIS A 3 -1.73 15.04 10.75
C HIS A 3 -2.91 14.95 9.77
N SER A 4 -3.76 15.97 9.76
CA SER A 4 -4.76 16.15 8.72
C SER A 4 -4.06 16.66 7.45
N ALA A 5 -3.75 15.76 6.52
CA ALA A 5 -3.28 16.14 5.19
C ALA A 5 -4.47 16.68 4.38
N SER A 6 -4.68 17.99 4.45
CA SER A 6 -5.61 18.74 3.60
C SER A 6 -5.07 18.82 2.17
N GLY A 7 -5.46 17.87 1.32
CA GLY A 7 -5.21 17.89 -0.12
C GLY A 7 -5.42 16.50 -0.68
N SER A 8 -6.40 16.33 -1.58
CA SER A 8 -6.81 15.07 -2.24
C SER A 8 -5.92 13.89 -1.87
N SER A 9 -6.29 13.18 -0.79
CA SER A 9 -5.46 12.24 -0.05
C SER A 9 -4.85 11.19 -0.97
N ASN A 10 -3.68 11.48 -1.54
CA ASN A 10 -2.98 10.52 -2.36
C ASN A 10 -2.24 9.58 -1.41
N LEU A 11 -2.99 8.65 -0.82
CA LEU A 11 -2.46 7.64 0.08
C LEU A 11 -1.28 6.88 -0.53
N SER A 12 -1.16 6.82 -1.86
CA SER A 12 0.00 6.25 -2.55
C SER A 12 1.32 6.99 -2.31
N SER A 13 1.29 8.22 -1.79
CA SER A 13 2.49 8.91 -1.31
C SER A 13 2.99 8.34 0.01
N TYR A 14 2.10 7.82 0.85
CA TYR A 14 2.41 7.31 2.20
C TYR A 14 2.39 5.78 2.28
N LEU A 15 1.73 5.12 1.33
CA LEU A 15 1.53 3.69 1.25
C LEU A 15 2.11 3.18 -0.06
N GLN A 16 2.98 2.17 0.02
CA GLN A 16 3.61 1.56 -1.15
C GLN A 16 3.75 0.05 -0.96
N PHE A 17 3.79 -0.69 -2.07
CA PHE A 17 4.00 -2.13 -2.02
C PHE A 17 5.48 -2.47 -2.12
N GLY A 18 5.99 -3.17 -1.12
CA GLY A 18 7.34 -3.70 -1.06
C GLY A 18 7.37 -5.22 -1.07
N THR A 19 8.58 -5.75 -0.87
CA THR A 19 8.79 -7.17 -0.61
C THR A 19 9.55 -7.30 0.70
N ASP A 20 9.07 -8.18 1.58
CA ASP A 20 9.79 -8.53 2.80
C ASP A 20 11.04 -9.34 2.44
N SER A 21 12.22 -8.82 2.73
CA SER A 21 13.49 -9.47 2.38
C SER A 21 13.76 -10.78 3.14
N ALA A 22 13.09 -11.01 4.28
CA ALA A 22 13.27 -12.22 5.08
C ALA A 22 12.41 -13.39 4.58
N THR A 23 11.20 -13.12 4.11
CA THR A 23 10.19 -14.13 3.74
C THR A 23 9.85 -14.14 2.25
N GLY A 24 10.26 -13.12 1.50
CA GLY A 24 9.93 -12.95 0.08
C GLY A 24 8.45 -12.67 -0.18
N LYS A 25 7.70 -12.23 0.84
CA LYS A 25 6.26 -11.95 0.75
C LYS A 25 5.99 -10.49 0.43
N LEU A 26 4.82 -10.23 -0.15
CA LEU A 26 4.34 -8.87 -0.39
C LEU A 26 4.18 -8.13 0.94
N THR A 27 4.60 -6.87 0.97
CA THR A 27 4.37 -5.99 2.11
C THR A 27 3.64 -4.71 1.69
N LEU A 28 2.81 -4.20 2.57
CA LEU A 28 2.33 -2.82 2.54
C LEU A 28 3.20 -2.01 3.50
N VAL A 29 3.98 -1.10 2.93
CA VAL A 29 4.87 -0.20 3.65
C VAL A 29 4.15 1.11 3.91
N VAL A 30 4.19 1.57 5.16
CA VAL A 30 3.69 2.87 5.60
C VAL A 30 4.89 3.77 5.89
N ASP A 31 4.96 4.89 5.19
CA ASP A 31 5.93 5.98 5.38
C ASP A 31 5.12 7.26 5.67
N HIS A 32 5.18 7.75 6.90
CA HIS A 32 4.42 8.93 7.32
C HIS A 32 4.96 10.23 6.70
N ASP A 33 6.22 10.24 6.26
CA ASP A 33 6.84 11.40 5.62
C ASP A 33 6.47 11.50 4.14
N GLY A 34 5.87 10.44 3.58
CA GLY A 34 5.44 10.39 2.20
C GLY A 34 6.60 10.46 1.21
N THR A 35 7.78 10.02 1.64
CA THR A 35 9.02 10.10 0.85
C THR A 35 9.26 8.87 -0.01
N ALA A 36 8.51 7.78 0.24
CA ALA A 36 8.33 6.57 -0.56
C ALA A 36 9.39 6.35 -1.66
N ASN A 37 10.65 6.24 -1.23
CA ASN A 37 11.81 5.92 -2.07
C ASN A 37 13.06 5.64 -1.22
N GLY A 38 12.92 4.85 -0.16
CA GLY A 38 14.07 4.30 0.58
C GLY A 38 14.32 4.88 1.97
N ALA A 39 13.42 5.70 2.53
CA ALA A 39 13.41 5.96 3.96
C ALA A 39 12.87 4.74 4.73
N ALA A 40 13.29 4.57 5.98
CA ALA A 40 12.85 3.48 6.84
C ALA A 40 11.32 3.52 6.98
N ALA A 41 10.66 2.42 6.64
CA ALA A 41 9.23 2.26 6.87
C ALA A 41 8.92 2.47 8.36
N ASP A 42 7.95 3.32 8.68
CA ASP A 42 7.42 3.44 10.03
C ASP A 42 6.75 2.14 10.46
N GLN A 43 6.01 1.56 9.51
CA GLN A 43 5.31 0.31 9.70
C GLN A 43 5.35 -0.52 8.42
N THR A 44 5.45 -1.82 8.60
CA THR A 44 5.36 -2.80 7.52
C THR A 44 4.30 -3.82 7.87
N ILE A 45 3.32 -4.00 6.98
CA ILE A 45 2.30 -5.03 7.10
C ILE A 45 2.63 -6.11 6.08
N VAL A 46 2.86 -7.34 6.53
CA VAL A 46 3.14 -8.47 5.63
C VAL A 46 1.83 -9.10 5.15
N LEU A 47 1.62 -9.11 3.84
CA LEU A 47 0.50 -9.79 3.20
C LEU A 47 0.93 -11.21 2.83
N SER A 48 0.98 -12.10 3.83
CA SER A 48 1.59 -13.44 3.74
C SER A 48 1.02 -14.35 2.65
N SER A 49 -0.23 -14.10 2.22
CA SER A 49 -0.90 -14.85 1.16
C SER A 49 -0.40 -14.52 -0.24
N TYR A 50 0.33 -13.40 -0.43
CA TYR A 50 0.76 -12.94 -1.74
C TYR A 50 2.30 -12.88 -1.84
N ALA A 51 2.82 -13.31 -2.98
CA ALA A 51 4.25 -13.26 -3.28
C ALA A 51 4.69 -11.91 -3.86
N ASN A 52 3.79 -11.18 -4.52
CA ASN A 52 4.08 -9.89 -5.16
C ASN A 52 2.80 -9.09 -5.40
N LYS A 53 2.94 -7.81 -5.78
CA LYS A 53 1.83 -6.90 -6.05
C LYS A 53 0.91 -7.40 -7.17
N ALA A 54 1.46 -8.05 -8.20
CA ALA A 54 0.67 -8.49 -9.36
C ALA A 54 -0.33 -9.60 -8.98
N ALA A 55 0.03 -10.47 -8.04
CA ALA A 55 -0.88 -11.47 -7.49
C ALA A 55 -2.03 -10.81 -6.71
N LEU A 56 -1.73 -9.83 -5.85
CA LEU A 56 -2.74 -9.06 -5.13
C LEU A 56 -3.65 -8.29 -6.09
N ALA A 57 -3.07 -7.61 -7.09
CA ALA A 57 -3.81 -6.86 -8.10
C ALA A 57 -4.81 -7.76 -8.84
N THR A 58 -4.37 -8.94 -9.26
CA THR A 58 -5.22 -9.93 -9.93
C THR A 58 -6.38 -10.38 -9.04
N ASP A 59 -6.11 -10.67 -7.76
CA ASP A 59 -7.12 -11.10 -6.79
C ASP A 59 -8.15 -9.99 -6.48
N LEU A 60 -7.72 -8.73 -6.53
CA LEU A 60 -8.60 -7.56 -6.46
C LEU A 60 -9.37 -7.28 -7.76
N GLY A 61 -9.18 -8.08 -8.81
CA GLY A 61 -9.81 -7.90 -10.12
C GLY A 61 -9.19 -6.78 -10.96
N LEU A 62 -7.96 -6.38 -10.66
CA LEU A 62 -7.16 -5.44 -11.46
C LEU A 62 -6.23 -6.20 -12.43
N GLY A 63 -5.67 -5.48 -13.40
CA GLY A 63 -4.62 -6.03 -14.26
C GLY A 63 -3.31 -6.22 -13.50
N SER A 64 -2.46 -7.14 -13.95
CA SER A 64 -1.14 -7.40 -13.35
C SER A 64 -0.16 -6.22 -13.42
N THR A 65 -0.45 -5.23 -14.25
CA THR A 65 0.31 -3.97 -14.40
C THR A 65 -0.26 -2.82 -13.58
N ALA A 66 -1.22 -3.08 -12.67
CA ALA A 66 -1.79 -2.07 -11.80
C ALA A 66 -0.70 -1.37 -10.97
N THR A 67 -0.84 -0.05 -10.84
CA THR A 67 0.04 0.75 -9.99
C THR A 67 -0.32 0.58 -8.52
N ASP A 68 0.57 1.00 -7.62
CA ASP A 68 0.28 0.96 -6.18
C ASP A 68 -0.95 1.82 -5.86
N ALA A 69 -1.11 2.96 -6.54
CA ALA A 69 -2.28 3.83 -6.42
C ALA A 69 -3.58 3.14 -6.85
N ASP A 70 -3.57 2.36 -7.93
CA ASP A 70 -4.73 1.58 -8.38
C ASP A 70 -5.14 0.53 -7.33
N ILE A 71 -4.15 -0.18 -6.80
CA ILE A 71 -4.35 -1.23 -5.80
C ILE A 71 -4.89 -0.63 -4.49
N ILE A 72 -4.29 0.46 -3.99
CA ILE A 72 -4.74 1.17 -2.79
C ILE A 72 -6.17 1.67 -2.98
N SER A 73 -6.47 2.31 -4.11
CA SER A 73 -7.81 2.79 -4.44
C SER A 73 -8.83 1.65 -4.44
N LYS A 74 -8.46 0.50 -5.01
CA LYS A 74 -9.33 -0.68 -5.02
C LYS A 74 -9.54 -1.27 -3.62
N MET A 75 -8.50 -1.34 -2.80
CA MET A 75 -8.60 -1.81 -1.41
C MET A 75 -9.51 -0.93 -0.56
N ILE A 76 -9.53 0.39 -0.80
CA ILE A 76 -10.46 1.31 -0.14
C ILE A 76 -11.89 1.05 -0.62
N GLN A 77 -12.10 0.94 -1.94
CA GLN A 77 -13.42 0.65 -2.52
C GLN A 77 -14.00 -0.68 -2.03
N THR A 78 -13.17 -1.70 -1.82
CA THR A 78 -13.61 -3.01 -1.31
C THR A 78 -13.65 -3.08 0.22
N GLY A 79 -13.28 -2.01 0.94
CA GLY A 79 -13.27 -1.97 2.40
C GLY A 79 -12.14 -2.76 3.07
N ASN A 80 -11.15 -3.22 2.29
CA ASN A 80 -9.94 -3.87 2.79
C ASN A 80 -8.95 -2.87 3.42
N LEU A 81 -9.04 -1.60 3.03
CA LEU A 81 -8.37 -0.47 3.67
C LEU A 81 -9.43 0.56 4.07
N LYS A 82 -9.40 1.01 5.32
CA LYS A 82 -10.32 2.03 5.83
C LYS A 82 -9.56 3.33 6.04
N THR A 83 -10.09 4.41 5.51
CA THR A 83 -9.68 5.76 5.84
C THR A 83 -10.66 6.31 6.87
N ASP A 84 -10.16 7.09 7.83
CA ASP A 84 -11.04 7.87 8.70
C ASP A 84 -11.85 8.85 7.81
N ILE A 85 -13.18 8.79 7.90
CA ILE A 85 -14.14 9.62 7.17
C ILE A 85 -15.02 10.38 8.15
#